data_AF-A0A3D4S2D6-F1
#
_entry.id   AF-A0A3D4S2D6-F1
#
_cell.length_a   1.000
_cell.length_b   1.000
_cell.length_c   1.000
_cell.angle_alpha   90.00
_cell.angle_beta   90.00
_cell.angle_gamma   90.00
#
_symmetry.space_group_name_H-M   'P 1'
#
loop_
_entity.id
_entity.type
_entity.pdbx_description
1 polymer ?
#
loop_
_entity_poly.entity_id
_entity_poly.type
_entity_poly.pdbx_seq_one_letter_code
_entity_poly.pdbx_strand_id
1 'polypeptide(L)'
;MATMETVLIEILVSSHMTGAALMTAAIERLPEVQIDRDYQPVEITPRPDDAARVAIGEKVIVIRGRIASDQRDVAESRPGVLNIWTDTKVAPFGLD
;
A
#
# COMPACT_ATOMS: atom_id res chain seq x y z
N MET A 1 19.15 12.26 9.74
CA MET A 1 17.77 11.85 10.09
C MET A 1 17.07 11.57 8.78
N ALA A 2 16.48 10.39 8.61
CA ALA A 2 15.73 10.07 7.39
C ALA A 2 14.48 10.94 7.29
N THR A 3 14.12 11.33 6.07
CA THR A 3 12.91 12.12 5.82
C THR A 3 11.69 11.22 5.85
N MET A 4 10.60 11.69 6.45
CA MET A 4 9.31 11.01 6.40
C MET A 4 8.59 11.35 5.10
N GLU A 5 8.11 10.34 4.40
CA GLU A 5 7.34 10.49 3.16
C GLU A 5 5.95 9.90 3.33
N THR A 6 4.93 10.58 2.79
CA THR A 6 3.60 9.98 2.64
C THR A 6 3.61 9.10 1.40
N VAL A 7 3.10 7.87 1.55
CA VAL A 7 3.12 6.86 0.49
C VAL A 7 1.77 6.18 0.33
N LEU A 8 1.47 5.77 -0.90
CA LEU A 8 0.43 4.82 -1.23
C LEU A 8 1.08 3.46 -1.47
N ILE A 9 0.52 2.41 -0.89
CA ILE A 9 1.11 1.07 -0.91
C ILE A 9 0.11 0.11 -1.54
N GLU A 10 0.50 -0.48 -2.66
CA GLU A 10 -0.22 -1.56 -3.32
C GLU A 10 0.13 -2.88 -2.65
N ILE A 11 -0.86 -3.57 -2.10
CA ILE A 11 -0.64 -4.79 -1.33
C ILE A 11 -1.72 -5.84 -1.60
N LEU A 12 -1.29 -7.08 -1.71
CA LEU A 12 -2.17 -8.24 -1.84
C LEU A 12 -2.58 -8.75 -0.46
N VAL A 13 -3.88 -8.82 -0.22
CA VAL A 13 -4.47 -9.28 1.04
C VAL A 13 -5.51 -10.35 0.75
N SER A 14 -5.90 -11.13 1.75
CA SER A 14 -6.96 -12.11 1.53
C SER A 14 -8.30 -11.43 1.29
N SER A 15 -9.08 -11.96 0.35
CA SER A 15 -10.33 -11.37 -0.12
C SER A 15 -11.41 -11.26 0.96
N HIS A 16 -11.38 -12.14 1.96
CA HIS A 16 -12.30 -12.13 3.10
C HIS A 16 -12.00 -11.05 4.14
N MET A 17 -10.82 -10.42 4.07
CA MET A 17 -10.44 -9.37 5.02
C MET A 17 -11.11 -8.05 4.67
N THR A 18 -11.69 -7.42 5.69
CA THR A 18 -12.39 -6.13 5.57
C THR A 18 -12.15 -5.28 6.82
N GLY A 19 -12.37 -3.96 6.70
CA GLY A 19 -12.39 -3.02 7.83
C GLY A 19 -11.16 -3.13 8.75
N ALA A 20 -11.40 -3.24 10.05
CA ALA A 20 -10.34 -3.27 11.05
C ALA A 20 -9.38 -4.46 10.92
N ALA A 21 -9.89 -5.66 10.56
CA ALA A 21 -9.04 -6.84 10.38
C ALA A 21 -8.02 -6.63 9.26
N LEU A 22 -8.44 -5.98 8.18
CA LEU A 22 -7.57 -5.60 7.09
C LEU A 22 -6.46 -4.65 7.54
N MET A 23 -6.81 -3.63 8.32
CA MET A 23 -5.85 -2.66 8.84
C MET A 23 -4.84 -3.29 9.80
N THR A 24 -5.28 -4.20 10.67
CA THR A 24 -4.39 -4.95 11.56
C THR A 24 -3.36 -5.75 10.78
N ALA A 25 -3.79 -6.50 9.76
CA ALA A 25 -2.87 -7.28 8.94
C ALA A 25 -1.89 -6.42 8.14
N ALA A 26 -2.33 -5.25 7.66
CA ALA A 26 -1.45 -4.30 7.00
C ALA A 26 -0.35 -3.79 7.96
N ILE A 27 -0.70 -3.46 9.21
CA ILE A 27 0.26 -3.03 10.23
C ILE A 27 1.25 -4.14 10.58
N GLU A 28 0.78 -5.38 10.74
CA GLU A 28 1.65 -6.53 11.05
C GLU A 28 2.63 -6.83 9.91
N ARG A 29 2.20 -6.64 8.66
CA ARG A 29 3.01 -6.92 7.47
C ARG A 29 4.02 -5.80 7.15
N LEU A 30 3.70 -4.56 7.52
CA LEU A 30 4.48 -3.36 7.23
C LEU A 30 4.87 -2.62 8.52
N PRO A 31 5.67 -3.23 9.41
CA PRO A 31 6.02 -2.61 10.70
C PRO A 31 6.86 -1.33 10.54
N GLU A 32 7.53 -1.16 9.40
CA GLU A 32 8.26 0.05 9.02
C GLU A 32 7.35 1.21 8.55
N VAL A 33 6.05 0.97 8.34
CA VAL A 33 5.10 1.97 7.86
C VAL A 33 4.15 2.40 8.98
N GLN A 34 4.03 3.70 9.18
CA GLN A 34 2.95 4.29 9.97
C GLN A 34 1.68 4.34 9.11
N ILE A 35 0.88 3.29 9.17
CA ILE A 35 -0.37 3.17 8.41
C ILE A 35 -1.37 4.25 8.84
N ASP A 36 -1.94 4.94 7.85
CA ASP A 36 -3.02 5.90 8.04
C ASP A 36 -4.34 5.17 8.24
N ARG A 37 -4.91 5.25 9.45
CA ARG A 37 -6.15 4.58 9.81
C ARG A 37 -7.40 5.30 9.35
N ASP A 38 -7.28 6.57 8.99
CA ASP A 38 -8.38 7.40 8.52
C ASP A 38 -8.52 7.32 6.99
N TYR A 39 -7.50 6.78 6.31
CA TYR A 39 -7.58 6.46 4.89
C TYR A 39 -8.32 5.15 4.66
N GLN A 40 -9.44 5.22 3.92
CA GLN A 40 -10.19 4.02 3.54
C GLN A 40 -9.40 3.23 2.48
N PRO A 41 -9.09 1.95 2.70
CA PRO A 41 -8.43 1.12 1.71
C PRO A 41 -9.22 1.07 0.41
N VAL A 42 -8.52 1.22 -0.71
CA VAL A 42 -9.11 1.20 -2.04
C VAL A 42 -8.78 -0.12 -2.71
N GLU A 43 -9.79 -0.93 -3.01
CA GLU A 43 -9.60 -2.11 -3.82
C GLU A 43 -9.36 -1.72 -5.28
N ILE A 44 -8.33 -2.29 -5.91
CA ILE A 44 -7.99 -1.99 -7.31
C ILE A 44 -8.00 -3.28 -8.14
N THR A 45 -8.13 -3.10 -9.46
CA THR A 45 -8.04 -4.24 -10.38
C THR A 45 -6.61 -4.80 -10.36
N PRO A 46 -6.44 -6.10 -10.09
CA PRO A 46 -5.13 -6.74 -10.08
C PRO A 46 -4.48 -6.70 -11.46
N ARG A 47 -3.15 -6.64 -11.50
CA ARG A 47 -2.39 -6.78 -12.76
C ARG A 47 -2.48 -8.23 -13.25
N PRO A 48 -2.27 -8.50 -14.55
CA PRO A 48 -2.26 -9.86 -15.06
C PRO A 48 -1.31 -10.80 -14.31
N ASP A 49 -0.17 -10.27 -13.86
CA ASP A 49 0.84 -11.01 -13.09
C ASP A 49 0.33 -11.50 -11.73
N ASP A 50 -0.71 -10.85 -11.17
CA ASP A 50 -1.32 -11.19 -9.88
C ASP A 50 -2.55 -12.10 -10.02
N ALA A 51 -2.95 -12.45 -11.24
CA ALA A 51 -4.20 -13.18 -11.50
C ALA A 51 -4.27 -14.54 -10.79
N ALA A 52 -3.14 -15.25 -10.69
CA ALA A 52 -3.07 -16.53 -9.99
C ALA A 52 -3.32 -16.37 -8.48
N ARG A 53 -2.83 -15.27 -7.88
CA ARG A 53 -3.03 -14.94 -6.47
C ARG A 53 -4.47 -14.56 -6.18
N VAL A 54 -5.09 -13.82 -7.10
CA VAL A 54 -6.50 -13.47 -6.99
C VAL A 54 -7.39 -14.71 -7.10
N ALA A 55 -7.05 -15.65 -8.00
CA ALA A 55 -7.78 -16.91 -8.16
C ALA A 55 -7.78 -17.79 -6.90
N ILE A 56 -6.77 -17.67 -6.03
CA ILE A 56 -6.69 -18.40 -4.75
C ILE A 56 -7.29 -17.63 -3.56
N GLY A 57 -8.03 -16.55 -3.82
CA GLY A 57 -8.77 -15.82 -2.78
C GLY A 57 -8.01 -14.64 -2.19
N GLU A 58 -7.18 -13.97 -2.99
CA GLU A 58 -6.58 -12.68 -2.62
C GLU A 58 -7.15 -11.54 -3.47
N LYS A 59 -6.88 -10.31 -3.03
CA LYS A 59 -7.25 -9.09 -3.74
C LYS A 59 -6.18 -8.03 -3.54
N VAL A 60 -6.08 -7.12 -4.51
CA VAL A 60 -5.14 -6.01 -4.45
C VAL A 60 -5.86 -4.80 -3.87
N ILE A 61 -5.24 -4.20 -2.87
CA ILE A 61 -5.70 -2.95 -2.28
C ILE A 61 -4.59 -1.91 -2.25
N VAL A 62 -4.99 -0.66 -2.15
CA VAL A 62 -4.12 0.47 -1.90
C VAL A 62 -4.44 1.04 -0.53
N ILE A 63 -3.42 1.16 0.30
CA ILE A 63 -3.48 1.81 1.62
C ILE A 63 -2.55 3.02 1.64
N ARG A 64 -2.79 3.97 2.55
CA ARG A 64 -1.91 5.12 2.76
C ARG A 64 -1.12 4.93 4.05
N GLY A 65 0.12 5.41 4.05
CA GLY A 65 0.94 5.45 5.26
C GLY A 65 2.06 6.46 5.15
N ARG A 66 2.88 6.52 6.20
CA ARG A 66 4.15 7.26 6.19
C ARG A 66 5.30 6.32 6.45
N ILE A 67 6.39 6.50 5.74
CA ILE A 67 7.59 5.66 5.83
C ILE A 67 8.84 6.55 5.86
N ALA A 68 9.89 6.08 6.52
CA ALA A 68 11.20 6.70 6.40
C ALA A 68 11.77 6.42 5.01
N SER A 69 12.39 7.42 4.39
CA SER A 69 13.00 7.28 3.05
C SER A 69 14.01 6.14 2.96
N ASP A 70 14.70 5.81 4.07
CA ASP A 70 15.68 4.72 4.17
C ASP A 70 15.06 3.34 4.49
N GLN A 71 13.75 3.27 4.77
CA GLN A 71 13.01 2.02 5.00
C GLN A 71 12.20 1.57 3.78
N ARG A 72 12.18 2.36 2.70
CA ARG A 72 11.38 2.07 1.50
C ARG A 72 11.71 0.72 0.89
N ASP A 73 12.99 0.46 0.63
CA ASP A 73 13.43 -0.79 0.01
C ASP A 73 13.09 -2.00 0.90
N VAL A 74 13.13 -1.82 2.23
CA VAL A 74 12.73 -2.86 3.19
C VAL A 74 11.23 -3.15 3.04
N ALA A 75 10.39 -2.12 2.97
CA ALA A 75 8.94 -2.28 2.77
C ALA A 75 8.60 -2.88 1.41
N GLU A 76 9.27 -2.46 0.34
CA GLU A 76 9.08 -3.01 -1.01
C GLU A 76 9.46 -4.50 -1.08
N SER A 77 10.42 -4.95 -0.26
CA SER A 77 10.80 -6.36 -0.18
C SER A 77 9.81 -7.25 0.60
N ARG A 78 8.79 -6.67 1.26
CA ARG A 78 7.84 -7.43 2.07
C ARG A 78 6.96 -8.34 1.19
N PRO A 79 6.70 -9.58 1.62
CA PRO A 79 5.79 -10.48 0.90
C PRO A 79 4.40 -9.85 0.70
N GLY A 80 3.97 -9.80 -0.56
CA GLY A 80 2.66 -9.29 -0.93
C GLY A 80 2.59 -7.78 -1.13
N VAL A 81 3.65 -7.03 -0.88
CA VAL A 81 3.78 -5.66 -1.40
C VAL A 81 4.05 -5.76 -2.90
N LEU A 82 3.23 -5.09 -3.69
CA LEU A 82 3.36 -5.02 -5.14
C LEU A 82 4.08 -3.75 -5.57
N ASN A 83 3.79 -2.65 -4.89
CA ASN A 83 4.36 -1.35 -5.22
C ASN A 83 4.23 -0.35 -4.08
N ILE A 84 5.13 0.64 -4.06
CA ILE A 84 5.03 1.81 -3.20
C ILE A 84 5.15 3.05 -4.08
N TRP A 85 4.18 3.95 -3.98
CA TRP A 85 4.20 5.25 -4.65
C TRP A 85 4.32 6.37 -3.63
N THR A 86 5.05 7.43 -3.98
CA THR A 86 5.02 8.67 -3.22
C THR A 86 3.65 9.32 -3.41
N ASP A 87 2.97 9.63 -2.30
CA ASP A 87 1.68 10.33 -2.30
C ASP A 87 1.91 11.83 -2.51
N THR A 88 2.18 12.20 -3.76
CA THR A 88 2.42 13.59 -4.16
C THR A 88 1.13 14.27 -4.60
N LYS A 89 0.98 15.55 -4.26
CA LYS A 89 -0.12 16.37 -4.78
C LYS A 89 0.10 16.55 -6.29
N VAL A 90 -0.91 16.19 -7.08
CA VAL A 90 -0.96 16.59 -8.49
C VAL A 90 -1.19 18.10 -8.51
N ALA A 91 -0.14 18.86 -8.85
CA ALA A 91 -0.29 20.28 -9.12
C ALA A 91 -1.12 20.46 -10.41
N PRO A 92 -2.00 21.46 -10.51
CA PRO A 92 -2.64 21.77 -11.78
C PRO A 92 -1.56 22.01 -12.83
N PHE A 93 -1.74 21.42 -14.01
CA PHE A 93 -0.88 21.71 -15.16
C PHE A 93 -0.99 23.22 -15.44
N GLY A 94 0.07 23.96 -15.17
CA GLY A 94 0.15 25.35 -15.60
C GLY A 94 0.02 25.38 -17.11
N LEU A 95 -1.05 25.99 -17.62
CA LEU A 95 -1.10 26.40 -19.01
C LEU A 95 -0.24 27.67 -19.08
N ASP A 96 1.02 27.51 -19.46
CA ASP A 96 1.84 28.64 -19.96
C ASP A 96 1.42 28.98 -21.40
#